data_AF-A0A0L0S804-F1
#
_entry.id   AF-A0A0L0S804-F1
#
_cell.length_a   1.000
_cell.length_b   1.000
_cell.length_c   1.000
_cell.angle_alpha   90.00
_cell.angle_beta   90.00
_cell.angle_gamma   90.00
#
_symmetry.space_group_name_H-M   'P 1'
#
loop_
_entity.id
_entity.type
_entity.pdbx_description
1 polymer ?
#
loop_
_entity_poly.entity_id
_entity_poly.type
_entity_poly.pdbx_seq_one_letter_code
_entity_poly.pdbx_strand_id
1 'polypeptide(L)'
;MTIPGWNDPNAAIFHAHLDDTADAAQDQVHARLAAVVDKVKAAPPAGLNTRIIADSEKRLQDVLQRLHTHALPTPLAAQIALVLDAYEAQNADETARQLQTLSTSFVDESRWIVGLRRLLAA
;
A
#
# COMPACT_ATOMS: atom_id res chain seq x y z
N MET A 1 -40.86 2.64 17.70
CA MET A 1 -40.40 3.49 18.82
C MET A 1 -38.87 3.47 18.80
N THR A 2 -38.25 4.45 18.17
CA THR A 2 -36.81 4.69 18.25
C THR A 2 -36.57 5.61 19.45
N ILE A 3 -35.77 5.17 20.41
CA ILE A 3 -35.42 5.96 21.60
C ILE A 3 -34.48 7.09 21.12
N PRO A 4 -34.88 8.37 21.18
CA PRO A 4 -34.01 9.47 20.81
C PRO A 4 -33.07 9.76 21.98
N GLY A 5 -31.75 9.73 21.73
CA GLY A 5 -30.76 10.22 22.69
C GLY A 5 -29.87 9.18 23.36
N TRP A 6 -29.83 7.92 22.89
CA TRP A 6 -28.75 7.03 23.30
C TRP A 6 -27.49 7.34 22.50
N ASN A 7 -26.65 8.22 23.04
CA ASN A 7 -25.27 8.39 22.59
C ASN A 7 -24.49 7.19 23.12
N ASP A 8 -24.49 6.09 22.37
CA ASP A 8 -23.86 4.84 22.80
C ASP A 8 -22.33 5.04 22.93
N PRO A 9 -21.78 5.11 24.15
CA PRO A 9 -20.35 5.34 24.34
C PRO A 9 -19.51 4.16 23.84
N ASN A 10 -20.12 2.97 23.72
CA ASN A 10 -19.47 1.80 23.16
C ASN A 10 -19.21 1.98 21.66
N ALA A 11 -20.17 2.48 20.88
CA ALA A 11 -19.94 2.77 19.46
C ALA A 11 -18.71 3.66 19.24
N ALA A 12 -18.55 4.73 20.02
CA ALA A 12 -17.38 5.61 19.92
C ALA A 12 -16.05 4.90 20.26
N ILE A 13 -16.04 4.02 21.28
CA ILE A 13 -14.86 3.24 21.67
C ILE A 13 -14.51 2.18 20.61
N PHE A 14 -15.52 1.50 20.06
CA PHE A 14 -15.33 0.50 19.01
C PHE A 14 -14.79 1.13 17.71
N HIS A 15 -15.31 2.29 17.31
CA HIS A 15 -14.81 3.01 16.14
C HIS A 15 -13.36 3.48 16.35
N ALA A 16 -13.05 4.08 17.51
CA ALA A 16 -11.69 4.52 17.82
C ALA A 16 -10.67 3.37 17.79
N HIS A 17 -11.04 2.17 18.25
CA HIS A 17 -10.14 1.01 18.21
C HIS A 17 -9.93 0.46 16.79
N LEU A 18 -10.98 0.50 15.95
CA LEU A 18 -10.88 0.10 14.54
C LEU A 18 -9.99 1.07 13.76
N ASP A 19 -10.12 2.38 13.99
CA ASP A 19 -9.28 3.40 13.36
C ASP A 19 -7.81 3.23 13.77
N ASP A 20 -7.51 3.03 15.06
CA ASP A 20 -6.15 2.79 15.56
C ASP A 20 -5.51 1.53 14.93
N THR A 21 -6.29 0.46 14.75
CA THR A 21 -5.79 -0.76 14.09
C THR A 21 -5.54 -0.55 12.59
N ALA A 22 -6.35 0.27 11.92
CA ALA A 22 -6.19 0.59 10.50
C ALA A 22 -4.98 1.50 10.26
N ASP A 23 -4.74 2.47 11.15
CA ASP A 23 -3.60 3.37 11.11
C ASP A 23 -2.30 2.60 11.32
N ALA A 24 -2.25 1.74 12.33
CA ALA A 24 -1.11 0.86 12.57
C ALA A 24 -0.80 -0.06 11.38
N ALA A 25 -1.83 -0.60 10.72
CA ALA A 25 -1.66 -1.40 9.52
C ALA A 25 -1.07 -0.57 8.36
N GLN A 26 -1.52 0.67 8.17
CA GLN A 26 -0.98 1.57 7.16
C GLN A 26 0.47 1.97 7.44
N ASP A 27 0.85 2.22 8.70
CA ASP A 27 2.25 2.47 9.09
C ASP A 27 3.15 1.27 8.78
N GLN A 28 2.67 0.05 9.01
CA GLN A 28 3.40 -1.17 8.67
C GLN A 28 3.59 -1.29 7.15
N VAL A 29 2.55 -1.02 6.36
CA VAL A 29 2.62 -1.04 4.89
C VAL A 29 3.56 0.05 4.39
N HIS A 30 3.53 1.25 4.98
CA HIS A 30 4.45 2.34 4.68
C HIS A 30 5.91 1.91 4.89
N ALA A 31 6.23 1.36 6.06
CA ALA A 31 7.58 0.92 6.39
C ALA A 31 8.08 -0.18 5.44
N ARG A 32 7.23 -1.17 5.13
CA ARG A 32 7.57 -2.26 4.20
C ARG A 32 7.79 -1.75 2.78
N LEU A 33 6.88 -0.92 2.27
CA LEU A 33 7.01 -0.37 0.92
C LEU A 33 8.25 0.52 0.78
N ALA A 34 8.53 1.38 1.77
CA ALA A 34 9.72 2.21 1.79
C ALA A 34 11.00 1.35 1.79
N ALA A 35 11.05 0.30 2.61
CA ALA A 35 12.18 -0.62 2.67
C ALA A 35 12.41 -1.35 1.33
N VAL A 36 11.35 -1.73 0.62
CA VAL A 36 11.46 -2.33 -0.72
C VAL A 36 12.05 -1.35 -1.73
N VAL A 37 11.59 -0.10 -1.73
CA VAL A 37 12.15 0.96 -2.60
C VAL A 37 13.64 1.17 -2.31
N ASP A 38 14.02 1.26 -1.03
CA ASP A 38 15.43 1.42 -0.63
C ASP A 38 16.29 0.23 -1.03
N LYS A 39 15.77 -1.00 -0.86
CA LYS A 39 16.45 -2.24 -1.28
C LYS A 39 16.72 -2.26 -2.78
N VAL A 40 15.72 -1.92 -3.59
CA VAL A 40 15.86 -1.86 -5.06
C VAL A 40 16.83 -0.75 -5.48
N LYS A 41 16.89 0.37 -4.76
CA LYS A 41 17.86 1.44 -5.00
C LYS A 41 19.28 1.02 -4.65
N ALA A 42 19.48 0.34 -3.52
CA ALA A 42 20.78 -0.10 -3.04
C ALA A 42 21.36 -1.25 -3.87
N ALA A 43 20.51 -2.16 -4.34
CA ALA A 43 20.89 -3.28 -5.19
C ALA A 43 19.92 -3.40 -6.39
N PRO A 44 20.11 -2.58 -7.44
CA PRO A 44 19.27 -2.62 -8.63
C PRO A 44 19.28 -4.01 -9.28
N PRO A 45 18.11 -4.61 -9.55
CA PRO A 45 18.03 -5.86 -10.28
C PRO A 45 18.61 -5.71 -11.70
N ALA A 46 19.18 -6.80 -12.21
CA ALA A 46 19.85 -6.81 -13.50
C ALA A 46 18.89 -6.40 -14.62
N GLY A 47 19.24 -5.35 -15.37
CA GLY A 47 18.40 -4.82 -16.47
C GLY A 47 17.44 -3.70 -16.06
N LEU A 48 17.29 -3.39 -14.77
CA LEU A 48 16.50 -2.23 -14.33
C LEU A 48 17.35 -0.95 -14.37
N ASN A 49 16.95 0.00 -15.21
CA ASN A 49 17.68 1.26 -15.38
C ASN A 49 17.48 2.20 -14.18
N THR A 50 18.54 2.87 -13.74
CA THR A 50 18.48 3.85 -12.63
C THR A 50 17.45 4.96 -12.85
N ARG A 51 17.19 5.37 -14.10
CA ARG A 51 16.11 6.31 -14.44
C ARG A 51 14.72 5.75 -14.17
N ILE A 52 14.52 4.45 -14.42
CA ILE A 52 13.24 3.77 -14.15
C ILE A 52 13.02 3.69 -12.64
N ILE A 53 14.07 3.39 -11.87
CA ILE A 53 14.02 3.37 -10.40
C ILE A 53 13.64 4.76 -9.87
N ALA A 54 14.31 5.83 -10.35
CA ALA A 54 14.02 7.19 -9.94
C ALA A 54 12.61 7.68 -10.34
N ASP A 55 12.13 7.35 -11.54
CA ASP A 55 10.74 7.63 -11.97
C ASP A 55 9.73 6.89 -11.09
N SER A 56 10.01 5.62 -10.77
CA SER A 56 9.12 4.79 -9.96
C SER A 56 9.07 5.27 -8.52
N GLU A 57 10.21 5.61 -7.92
CA GLU A 57 10.30 6.25 -6.60
C GLU A 57 9.48 7.54 -6.56
N LYS A 58 9.68 8.44 -7.52
CA LYS A 58 8.93 9.70 -7.59
C LYS A 58 7.43 9.49 -7.67
N ARG A 59 6.98 8.45 -8.39
CA ARG A 59 5.57 8.09 -8.47
C ARG A 59 5.04 7.53 -7.15
N LEU A 60 5.87 6.78 -6.42
CA LEU A 60 5.50 6.20 -5.13
C LEU A 60 5.53 7.20 -3.97
N GLN A 61 6.15 8.37 -4.11
CA GLN A 61 6.17 9.38 -3.05
C GLN A 61 4.76 9.79 -2.59
N ASP A 62 3.80 9.89 -3.51
CA ASP A 62 2.39 10.19 -3.18
C ASP A 62 1.78 9.10 -2.28
N VAL A 63 1.91 7.83 -2.69
CA VAL A 63 1.31 6.71 -1.95
C VAL A 63 2.01 6.50 -0.60
N LEU A 64 3.34 6.67 -0.53
CA LEU A 64 4.11 6.61 0.71
C LEU A 64 3.65 7.70 1.69
N GLN A 65 3.49 8.94 1.21
CA GLN A 65 3.00 10.04 2.04
C GLN A 65 1.57 9.76 2.53
N ARG A 66 0.69 9.26 1.67
CA ARG A 66 -0.69 8.93 2.03
C ARG A 66 -0.79 7.79 3.04
N LEU A 67 0.10 6.79 2.97
CA LEU A 67 0.16 5.72 3.97
C LEU A 67 0.61 6.29 5.32
N HIS A 68 1.62 7.15 5.31
CA HIS A 68 2.15 7.78 6.53
C HIS A 68 1.16 8.73 7.21
N THR A 69 0.28 9.37 6.45
CA THR A 69 -0.79 10.24 6.99
C THR A 69 -2.13 9.53 7.10
N HIS A 70 -2.15 8.20 6.99
CA HIS A 70 -3.34 7.35 7.08
C HIS A 70 -4.49 7.75 6.15
N ALA A 71 -4.17 8.40 5.04
CA ALA A 71 -5.12 8.98 4.08
C ALA A 71 -5.46 8.02 2.93
N LEU A 72 -4.95 6.79 2.97
CA LEU A 72 -5.26 5.76 1.99
C LEU A 72 -6.53 5.00 2.39
N PRO A 73 -7.47 4.77 1.45
CA PRO A 73 -8.60 3.89 1.72
C PRO A 73 -8.11 2.52 2.20
N THR A 74 -8.67 2.03 3.31
CA THR A 74 -8.35 0.71 3.88
C THR A 74 -8.27 -0.43 2.85
N PRO A 75 -9.22 -0.60 1.89
CA PRO A 75 -9.10 -1.67 0.90
C PRO A 75 -7.88 -1.52 -0.03
N LEU A 76 -7.44 -0.29 -0.29
CA LEU A 76 -6.25 -0.03 -1.10
C LEU A 76 -4.98 -0.35 -0.31
N ALA A 77 -4.90 0.08 0.95
CA ALA A 77 -3.78 -0.27 1.84
C ALA A 77 -3.66 -1.79 2.03
N ALA A 78 -4.78 -2.49 2.24
CA ALA A 78 -4.82 -3.94 2.36
C ALA A 78 -4.35 -4.63 1.05
N GLN A 79 -4.76 -4.13 -0.12
CA GLN A 79 -4.32 -4.68 -1.39
C GLN A 79 -2.81 -4.47 -1.64
N ILE A 80 -2.25 -3.34 -1.20
CA ILE A 80 -0.80 -3.11 -1.22
C ILE A 80 -0.09 -4.10 -0.31
N ALA A 81 -0.62 -4.35 0.90
CA ALA A 81 -0.06 -5.34 1.82
C ALA A 81 0.02 -6.73 1.16
N LEU A 82 -1.04 -7.18 0.49
CA LEU A 82 -1.06 -8.46 -0.23
C LEU A 82 0.00 -8.55 -1.34
N VAL A 83 0.24 -7.45 -2.06
CA VAL A 83 1.33 -7.38 -3.06
C VAL A 83 2.69 -7.54 -2.38
N LEU A 84 2.91 -6.86 -1.25
CA LEU A 84 4.16 -6.93 -0.50
C LEU A 84 4.38 -8.32 0.11
N ASP A 85 3.34 -8.95 0.65
CA ASP A 85 3.40 -10.32 1.19
C ASP A 85 3.82 -11.32 0.11
N ALA A 86 3.21 -11.24 -1.09
CA ALA A 86 3.57 -12.09 -2.21
C ALA A 86 5.02 -11.85 -2.68
N TYR A 87 5.45 -10.59 -2.73
CA TYR A 87 6.79 -10.21 -3.13
C TYR A 87 7.86 -10.67 -2.12
N GLU A 88 7.63 -10.47 -0.82
CA GLU A 88 8.53 -10.91 0.24
C GLU A 88 8.60 -12.44 0.34
N ALA A 89 7.50 -13.14 0.04
CA ALA A 89 7.47 -14.59 -0.13
C ALA A 89 8.17 -15.08 -1.42
N GLN A 90 8.69 -14.17 -2.26
CA GLN A 90 9.34 -14.45 -3.54
C GLN A 90 8.43 -15.22 -4.52
N ASN A 91 7.11 -15.05 -4.40
CA ASN A 91 6.14 -15.67 -5.28
C ASN A 91 5.82 -14.72 -6.45
N ALA A 92 6.54 -14.87 -7.55
CA ALA A 92 6.42 -13.99 -8.71
C ALA A 92 5.03 -14.03 -9.36
N ASP A 93 4.44 -15.22 -9.50
CA ASP A 93 3.10 -15.41 -10.06
C ASP A 93 2.03 -14.71 -9.22
N GLU A 94 2.09 -14.89 -7.89
CA GLU A 94 1.14 -14.26 -6.98
C GLU A 94 1.36 -12.74 -6.91
N THR A 95 2.62 -12.28 -6.94
CA THR A 95 2.95 -10.84 -7.00
C THR A 95 2.34 -10.21 -8.26
N ALA A 96 2.51 -10.85 -9.42
CA ALA A 96 1.94 -10.38 -10.67
C ALA A 96 0.40 -10.36 -10.63
N ARG A 97 -0.21 -11.40 -10.06
CA ARG A 97 -1.66 -11.48 -9.87
C ARG A 97 -2.18 -10.35 -8.98
N GLN A 98 -1.56 -10.11 -7.83
CA GLN A 98 -1.98 -9.06 -6.91
C GLN A 98 -1.77 -7.66 -7.50
N LEU A 99 -0.69 -7.44 -8.27
CA LEU A 99 -0.48 -6.21 -9.03
C LEU A 99 -1.54 -6.00 -10.13
N GLN A 100 -2.04 -7.07 -10.73
CA GLN A 100 -3.14 -7.00 -11.70
C GLN A 100 -4.45 -6.64 -11.00
N THR A 101 -4.76 -7.27 -9.87
CA THR A 101 -5.92 -6.93 -9.04
C THR A 101 -5.87 -5.46 -8.63
N LEU A 102 -4.74 -5.00 -8.09
CA LEU A 102 -4.52 -3.60 -7.69
C LEU A 102 -4.80 -2.62 -8.85
N SER A 103 -4.32 -2.91 -10.06
CA SER A 103 -4.58 -2.05 -11.23
C SER A 103 -6.02 -2.07 -11.72
N THR A 104 -6.71 -3.19 -11.56
CA THR A 104 -8.08 -3.35 -12.05
C THR A 104 -9.08 -2.72 -11.09
N SER A 105 -8.82 -2.85 -9.79
CA SER A 105 -9.70 -2.36 -8.73
C SER A 105 -9.51 -0.87 -8.42
N PHE A 106 -8.34 -0.30 -8.72
CA PHE A 106 -7.99 1.09 -8.38
C PHE A 106 -7.44 1.83 -9.60
N VAL A 107 -8.27 2.00 -10.63
CA VAL A 107 -7.88 2.61 -11.90
C VAL A 107 -7.40 4.06 -11.74
N ASP A 108 -8.03 4.83 -10.85
CA ASP A 108 -7.64 6.22 -10.54
C ASP A 108 -6.22 6.33 -9.94
N GLU A 109 -5.72 5.24 -9.35
CA GLU A 109 -4.41 5.13 -8.71
C GLU A 109 -3.33 4.59 -9.67
N SER A 110 -3.69 4.36 -10.93
CA SER A 110 -2.85 3.73 -11.98
C SER A 110 -1.47 4.38 -12.15
N ARG A 111 -1.35 5.70 -11.91
CA ARG A 111 -0.09 6.44 -12.07
C ARG A 111 1.04 5.88 -11.22
N TRP A 112 0.79 5.59 -9.94
CA TRP A 112 1.81 5.07 -9.03
C TRP A 112 1.87 3.55 -9.02
N ILE A 113 0.75 2.88 -9.33
CA ILE A 113 0.72 1.42 -9.51
C ILE A 113 1.67 0.98 -10.63
N VAL A 114 1.79 1.76 -11.71
CA VAL A 114 2.79 1.50 -12.77
C VAL A 114 4.21 1.58 -12.22
N GLY A 115 4.50 2.53 -11.33
CA GLY A 115 5.80 2.64 -10.66
C GLY A 115 6.08 1.42 -9.79
N LEU A 116 5.10 1.00 -8.98
CA LEU A 116 5.21 -0.20 -8.15
C LEU A 116 5.49 -1.44 -9.01
N ARG A 117 4.73 -1.65 -10.08
CA ARG A 117 4.90 -2.79 -10.98
C ARG A 117 6.29 -2.83 -11.60
N ARG A 118 6.84 -1.69 -12.02
CA ARG A 118 8.19 -1.62 -12.59
C ARG A 118 9.28 -1.98 -11.59
N LEU A 119 9.08 -1.66 -10.31
CA LEU A 119 10.03 -2.00 -9.25
C LEU A 119 9.97 -3.49 -8.87
N LEU A 120 8.77 -4.07 -8.84
CA LEU A 120 8.57 -5.45 -8.37
C LEU A 120 8.67 -6.51 -9.47
N ALA A 121 8.54 -6.14 -10.74
CA ALA A 121 8.62 -7.07 -11.88
C ALA A 121 10.07 -7.36 -12.33
N ALA A 122 11.06 -6.99 -11.53
CA ALA A 122 12.48 -7.06 -11.87
C ALA A 122 13.21 -8.16 -11.07
#